data_AF-A0A2W6UXI7-F1
#
_entry.id   AF-A0A2W6UXI7-F1
#
_cell.length_a   1.000
_cell.length_b   1.000
_cell.length_c   1.000
_cell.angle_alpha   90.00
_cell.angle_beta   90.00
_cell.angle_gamma   90.00
#
_symmetry.space_group_name_H-M   'P 1'
#
loop_
_entity.id
_entity.type
_entity.pdbx_description
1 polymer ?
#
loop_
_entity_poly.entity_id
_entity_poly.type
_entity_poly.pdbx_seq_one_letter_code
_entity_poly.pdbx_strand_id
1 'polypeptide(L)'
;MLFAAYAVALALIALWPTHVDAPAAPLVGWFIDRIPGLTYNRLEFAANVALFVPFGLLAALALRRSRYLVLPAAIVVTVTIEAWQSLGDGRTASLLDVVANTTGAALGILIAAYITRPRRR
;
A
#
# COMPACT_ATOMS: atom_id res chain seq x y z
N MET A 1 -13.69 -8.73 -10.42
CA MET A 1 -14.43 -7.52 -10.00
C MET A 1 -13.89 -6.96 -8.69
N LEU A 2 -13.77 -7.75 -7.61
CA LEU A 2 -13.24 -7.28 -6.31
C LEU A 2 -11.83 -6.64 -6.40
N PHE A 3 -10.87 -7.30 -7.07
CA PHE A 3 -9.52 -6.74 -7.23
C PHE A 3 -9.54 -5.41 -8.01
N ALA A 4 -10.30 -5.32 -9.10
CA ALA A 4 -10.38 -4.10 -9.89
C ALA A 4 -11.02 -2.95 -9.09
N ALA A 5 -12.09 -3.22 -8.34
CA ALA A 5 -12.70 -2.23 -7.45
C ALA A 5 -11.72 -1.76 -6.37
N TYR A 6 -10.99 -2.70 -5.75
CA TYR A 6 -9.95 -2.38 -4.77
C TYR A 6 -8.80 -1.56 -5.38
N ALA A 7 -8.32 -1.94 -6.57
CA ALA A 7 -7.25 -1.23 -7.26
C ALA A 7 -7.66 0.20 -7.65
N VAL A 8 -8.91 0.39 -8.08
CA VAL A 8 -9.45 1.75 -8.34
C VAL A 8 -9.52 2.55 -7.05
N ALA A 9 -10.06 1.99 -5.96
CA ALA A 9 -10.09 2.67 -4.67
C ALA A 9 -8.69 3.03 -4.17
N LEU A 10 -7.73 2.12 -4.28
CA LEU A 10 -6.34 2.35 -3.91
C LEU A 10 -5.69 3.44 -4.77
N ALA A 11 -5.94 3.43 -6.08
CA ALA A 11 -5.44 4.48 -6.97
C ALA A 11 -6.04 5.85 -6.63
N LEU A 12 -7.33 5.92 -6.29
CA LEU A 12 -7.97 7.17 -5.85
C LEU A 12 -7.38 7.68 -4.53
N ILE A 13 -7.06 6.79 -3.59
CA ILE A 13 -6.41 7.15 -2.32
C ILE A 13 -4.98 7.63 -2.58
N ALA A 14 -4.20 6.87 -3.36
CA ALA A 14 -2.79 7.14 -3.58
C ALA A 14 -2.53 8.36 -4.50
N LEU A 15 -3.43 8.62 -5.45
CA LEU A 15 -3.38 9.77 -6.34
C LEU A 15 -4.15 10.98 -5.78
N TRP A 16 -4.66 10.90 -4.53
CA TRP A 16 -5.36 12.02 -3.93
C TRP A 16 -4.39 13.22 -3.82
N PRO A 17 -4.70 14.39 -4.42
CA PRO A 17 -3.72 15.46 -4.61
C PRO A 17 -3.27 16.13 -3.31
N THR A 18 -4.15 16.14 -2.32
CA THR A 18 -3.87 16.65 -0.98
C THR A 18 -3.60 15.48 -0.04
N HIS A 19 -2.94 15.72 1.09
CA HIS A 19 -2.92 14.74 2.17
C HIS A 19 -4.37 14.29 2.44
N VAL A 20 -4.67 12.98 2.31
CA VAL A 20 -5.92 12.39 2.83
C VAL A 20 -6.06 12.66 4.34
N ASP A 21 -5.00 13.19 4.95
CA ASP A 21 -4.88 13.68 6.30
C ASP A 21 -5.70 14.95 6.60
N ALA A 22 -6.24 15.72 5.64
CA ALA A 22 -7.11 16.84 6.04
C ALA A 22 -8.38 16.38 6.80
N PRO A 23 -9.08 15.32 6.36
CA PRO A 23 -10.11 14.64 7.17
C PRO A 23 -9.57 13.68 8.23
N ALA A 24 -8.42 13.04 8.02
CA ALA A 24 -7.89 11.99 8.91
C ALA A 24 -6.93 12.51 10.01
N ALA A 25 -6.49 13.75 9.95
CA ALA A 25 -5.60 14.40 10.93
C ALA A 25 -6.08 14.28 12.39
N PRO A 26 -7.39 14.42 12.70
CA PRO A 26 -7.86 14.23 14.06
C PRO A 26 -7.65 12.79 14.56
N LEU A 27 -7.81 11.80 13.68
CA LEU A 27 -7.61 10.40 14.00
C LEU A 27 -6.12 10.07 14.14
N VAL A 28 -5.28 10.59 13.25
CA VAL A 28 -3.82 10.47 13.30
C VAL A 28 -3.28 11.08 14.60
N GLY A 29 -3.72 12.30 14.96
CA GLY A 29 -3.36 12.95 16.23
C GLY A 29 -3.80 12.13 17.44
N TRP A 30 -5.02 11.58 17.41
CA TRP A 30 -5.53 10.73 18.49
C TRP A 30 -4.63 9.52 18.80
N PHE A 31 -4.08 8.87 17.76
CA PHE A 31 -3.17 7.73 17.92
C PHE A 31 -1.79 8.15 18.43
N ILE A 32 -1.22 9.22 17.87
CA ILE A 32 0.10 9.73 18.27
C ILE A 32 0.09 10.12 19.76
N ASP A 33 -0.97 10.79 20.22
CA ASP A 33 -1.09 11.24 21.62
C ASP A 33 -1.21 10.09 22.64
N ARG A 34 -1.63 8.90 22.19
CA ARG A 34 -1.94 7.75 23.08
C ARG A 34 -0.90 6.65 23.05
N ILE A 35 -0.02 6.63 22.05
CA ILE A 35 0.96 5.57 21.86
C ILE A 35 2.36 6.17 22.00
N PRO A 36 3.03 5.98 23.15
CA PRO A 36 4.38 6.48 23.37
C PRO A 36 5.34 5.99 22.29
N GLY A 37 6.00 6.92 21.59
CA GLY A 37 6.96 6.61 20.52
C GLY A 37 6.33 6.34 19.14
N LEU A 38 5.01 6.49 18.98
CA LEU A 38 4.39 6.55 17.67
C LEU A 38 4.60 7.96 17.08
N THR A 39 5.20 8.01 15.89
CA THR A 39 5.37 9.25 15.14
C THR A 39 4.50 9.22 13.90
N TYR A 40 4.23 10.39 13.31
CA TYR A 40 3.51 10.50 12.05
C TYR A 40 4.09 9.56 10.97
N ASN A 41 5.41 9.63 10.73
CA ASN A 41 6.08 8.80 9.74
C ASN A 41 5.94 7.28 10.02
N ARG A 42 5.91 6.87 11.30
CA ARG A 42 5.71 5.45 11.66
C ARG A 42 4.28 5.00 11.39
N LEU A 43 3.30 5.86 11.68
CA LEU A 43 1.89 5.59 11.41
C LEU A 43 1.63 5.54 9.89
N GLU A 44 2.17 6.49 9.14
CA GLU A 44 2.10 6.56 7.69
C GLU A 44 2.71 5.30 7.04
N PHE A 45 3.92 4.92 7.46
CA PHE A 45 4.54 3.67 7.01
C PHE A 45 3.67 2.45 7.28
N ALA A 46 3.11 2.33 8.49
CA ALA A 46 2.25 1.21 8.86
C ALA A 46 0.93 1.19 8.05
N ALA A 47 0.33 2.36 7.82
CA ALA A 47 -0.87 2.50 7.01
C ALA A 47 -0.61 2.09 5.55
N ASN A 48 0.51 2.52 4.97
CA ASN A 48 0.92 2.18 3.62
C ASN A 48 1.15 0.66 3.46
N VAL A 49 1.85 0.02 4.41
CA VAL A 49 1.96 -1.44 4.46
C VAL A 49 0.57 -2.08 4.52
N ALA A 50 -0.30 -1.64 5.43
CA ALA A 50 -1.63 -2.21 5.63
C ALA A 50 -2.54 -2.08 4.39
N LEU A 51 -2.44 -0.98 3.64
CA LEU A 51 -3.18 -0.75 2.39
C LEU A 51 -2.68 -1.66 1.25
N PHE A 52 -1.38 -1.94 1.20
CA PHE A 52 -0.80 -2.77 0.13
C PHE A 52 -0.87 -4.28 0.39
N VAL A 53 -1.09 -4.73 1.63
CA VAL A 53 -1.35 -6.16 1.93
C VAL A 53 -2.54 -6.74 1.15
N PRO A 54 -3.77 -6.19 1.25
CA PRO A 54 -4.90 -6.69 0.48
C PRO A 54 -4.70 -6.48 -1.03
N PHE A 55 -3.99 -5.43 -1.46
CA PHE A 55 -3.61 -5.28 -2.87
C PHE A 55 -2.81 -6.49 -3.36
N GLY A 56 -1.68 -6.80 -2.70
CA GLY A 56 -0.80 -7.90 -3.08
C GLY A 56 -1.51 -9.25 -3.02
N LEU A 57 -2.35 -9.46 -2.02
CA LEU A 57 -3.18 -10.66 -1.88
C LEU A 57 -4.15 -10.81 -3.06
N LEU A 58 -4.99 -9.81 -3.30
CA LEU A 58 -6.01 -9.84 -4.35
C LEU A 58 -5.37 -9.91 -5.75
N ALA A 59 -4.27 -9.20 -5.98
CA ALA A 59 -3.53 -9.25 -7.23
C ALA A 59 -2.95 -10.64 -7.49
N ALA A 60 -2.33 -11.27 -6.49
CA ALA A 60 -1.78 -12.62 -6.61
C ALA A 60 -2.86 -13.69 -6.84
N LEU A 61 -4.03 -13.52 -6.23
CA LEU A 61 -5.19 -14.39 -6.45
C LEU A 61 -5.85 -14.16 -7.82
N ALA A 62 -5.88 -12.93 -8.33
CA ALA A 62 -6.41 -12.61 -9.65
C ALA A 62 -5.47 -13.10 -10.77
N LEU A 63 -4.16 -12.90 -10.60
CA LEU A 63 -3.13 -13.23 -11.58
C LEU A 63 -2.47 -14.57 -11.30
N ARG A 64 -3.23 -15.64 -11.04
CA ARG A 64 -2.66 -16.95 -10.61
C ARG A 64 -1.50 -17.44 -11.48
N ARG A 65 -1.63 -17.33 -12.81
CA ARG A 65 -0.59 -17.73 -13.80
C ARG A 65 0.59 -16.76 -13.87
N SER A 66 0.37 -15.50 -13.52
CA SER A 66 1.34 -14.40 -13.67
C SER A 66 1.66 -13.73 -12.34
N ARG A 67 1.52 -14.46 -11.21
CA ARG A 67 1.67 -13.94 -9.85
C ARG A 67 3.04 -13.32 -9.58
N TYR A 68 4.05 -13.74 -10.33
CA TYR A 68 5.40 -13.21 -10.28
C TYR A 68 5.48 -11.75 -10.77
N LEU A 69 4.50 -11.28 -11.56
CA LEU A 69 4.41 -9.89 -12.02
C LEU A 69 3.80 -8.94 -10.99
N VAL A 70 3.16 -9.45 -9.93
CA VAL A 70 2.46 -8.60 -8.95
C VAL A 70 3.43 -7.67 -8.22
N LEU A 71 4.57 -8.20 -7.78
CA LEU A 71 5.57 -7.42 -7.05
C LEU A 71 6.23 -6.33 -7.92
N PRO A 72 6.76 -6.61 -9.13
CA PRO A 72 7.30 -5.55 -9.98
C PRO A 72 6.23 -4.53 -10.40
N ALA A 73 4.98 -4.97 -10.64
CA ALA A 73 3.89 -4.03 -10.92
C ALA A 73 3.59 -3.11 -9.72
N ALA A 74 3.60 -3.64 -8.49
CA ALA A 74 3.41 -2.83 -7.27
C ALA A 74 4.52 -1.79 -7.11
N ILE A 75 5.78 -2.16 -7.40
CA ILE A 75 6.92 -1.24 -7.36
C ILE A 75 6.75 -0.13 -8.41
N VAL A 76 6.45 -0.48 -9.67
CA VAL A 76 6.25 0.50 -10.75
C VAL A 76 5.11 1.45 -10.41
N VAL A 77 3.97 0.93 -9.92
CA VAL A 77 2.83 1.75 -9.51
C VAL A 77 3.23 2.70 -8.39
N THR A 78 3.95 2.22 -7.38
CA THR A 78 4.36 3.06 -6.24
C THR A 78 5.34 4.15 -6.67
N VAL A 79 6.36 3.81 -7.45
CA VAL A 79 7.32 4.81 -7.99
C VAL A 79 6.59 5.84 -8.86
N THR A 80 5.59 5.41 -9.63
CA THR A 80 4.78 6.33 -10.46
C THR A 80 3.96 7.29 -9.60
N ILE A 81 3.37 6.79 -8.50
CA ILE A 81 2.63 7.62 -7.53
C ILE A 81 3.56 8.65 -6.88
N GLU A 82 4.72 8.22 -6.38
CA GLU A 82 5.72 9.11 -5.77
C GLU A 82 6.21 10.18 -6.75
N ALA A 83 6.52 9.79 -8.00
CA ALA A 83 6.92 10.71 -9.04
C ALA A 83 5.82 11.74 -9.34
N TRP A 84 4.56 11.29 -9.45
CA TRP A 84 3.41 12.17 -9.67
C TRP A 84 3.22 13.15 -8.50
N GLN A 85 3.29 12.67 -7.26
CA GLN A 85 3.17 13.49 -6.07
C GLN A 85 4.30 14.51 -5.97
N SER A 86 5.52 14.17 -6.42
CA SER A 86 6.65 15.11 -6.41
C SER A 86 6.50 16.30 -7.35
N LEU A 87 5.60 16.20 -8.34
CA LEU A 87 5.24 17.31 -9.23
C LEU A 87 4.21 18.26 -8.62
N GLY A 88 3.54 17.85 -7.53
CA GLY A 88 2.56 18.67 -6.80
C GLY A 88 3.14 19.25 -5.50
N ASP A 89 3.03 20.57 -5.33
CA ASP A 89 3.23 21.32 -4.09
C ASP A 89 4.41 20.89 -3.18
N GLY A 90 5.61 20.72 -3.76
CA GLY A 90 6.86 20.64 -3.00
C GLY A 90 7.04 19.39 -2.15
N ARG A 91 6.26 18.33 -2.37
CA ARG A 91 6.50 17.03 -1.74
C ARG A 91 7.74 16.37 -2.34
N THR A 92 8.71 16.03 -1.50
CA THR A 92 9.82 15.17 -1.91
C THR A 92 9.37 13.73 -1.96
N ALA A 93 9.63 13.05 -3.08
CA ALA A 93 9.39 11.61 -3.21
C ALA A 93 10.03 10.85 -2.03
N SER A 94 9.26 9.98 -1.41
CA SER A 94 9.60 9.28 -0.18
C SER A 94 10.00 7.84 -0.50
N LEU A 95 11.28 7.54 -0.34
CA LEU A 95 11.77 6.17 -0.46
C LEU A 95 11.11 5.24 0.57
N LEU A 96 10.72 5.78 1.74
CA LEU A 96 10.05 5.03 2.78
C LEU A 96 8.67 4.53 2.34
N ASP A 97 7.95 5.29 1.52
CA ASP A 97 6.64 4.88 1.01
C ASP A 97 6.76 3.82 -0.08
N VAL A 98 7.77 3.91 -0.93
CA VAL A 98 8.14 2.82 -1.84
C VAL A 98 8.40 1.53 -1.08
N VAL A 99 9.18 1.61 0.01
CA VAL A 99 9.50 0.45 0.86
C VAL A 99 8.25 -0.08 1.56
N ALA A 100 7.41 0.78 2.14
CA ALA A 100 6.18 0.42 2.84
C ALA A 100 5.21 -0.33 1.92
N ASN A 101 4.91 0.25 0.76
CA ASN A 101 3.97 -0.30 -0.21
C ASN A 101 4.48 -1.64 -0.78
N THR A 102 5.79 -1.70 -1.08
CA THR A 102 6.43 -2.95 -1.55
C THR A 102 6.38 -4.04 -0.47
N THR A 103 6.59 -3.67 0.80
CA THR A 103 6.50 -4.59 1.94
C THR A 103 5.09 -5.13 2.10
N GLY A 104 4.08 -4.26 2.05
CA GLY A 104 2.68 -4.66 2.10
C GLY A 104 2.32 -5.62 0.96
N ALA A 105 2.68 -5.27 -0.27
CA ALA A 105 2.42 -6.11 -1.44
C ALA A 105 3.08 -7.49 -1.31
N ALA A 106 4.33 -7.54 -0.85
CA ALA A 106 5.04 -8.79 -0.62
C ALA A 106 4.35 -9.67 0.43
N LEU A 107 3.92 -9.09 1.57
CA LEU A 107 3.15 -9.81 2.59
C LEU A 107 1.83 -10.35 2.03
N GLY A 108 1.11 -9.56 1.25
CA GLY A 108 -0.11 -9.99 0.57
C GLY A 108 0.11 -11.20 -0.36
N ILE A 109 1.18 -11.16 -1.16
CA ILE A 109 1.58 -12.28 -2.03
C ILE A 109 1.91 -13.53 -1.21
N LEU A 110 2.63 -13.39 -0.09
CA LEU A 110 2.98 -14.50 0.80
C LEU A 110 1.72 -15.15 1.41
N ILE A 111 0.76 -14.34 1.85
CA ILE A 111 -0.53 -14.82 2.34
C ILE A 111 -1.25 -15.60 1.23
N ALA A 112 -1.31 -15.05 0.02
CA ALA A 112 -1.93 -15.72 -1.13
C ALA A 112 -1.26 -17.07 -1.43
N ALA A 113 0.08 -17.13 -1.38
CA ALA A 113 0.84 -18.35 -1.57
C ALA A 113 0.56 -19.37 -0.46
N TYR A 114 0.45 -18.94 0.79
CA TYR A 114 0.15 -19.82 1.92
C TYR A 114 -1.25 -20.45 1.78
N ILE A 115 -2.28 -19.67 1.47
CA ILE A 115 -3.66 -20.17 1.36
C ILE A 115 -3.93 -20.99 0.10
N THR A 116 -3.16 -20.76 -0.98
CA THR A 116 -3.31 -21.49 -2.25
C THR A 116 -2.37 -22.70 -2.38
N ARG A 117 -1.53 -22.97 -1.38
CA ARG A 117 -0.67 -24.16 -1.37
C ARG A 117 -1.53 -25.42 -1.49
N PRO A 118 -1.25 -26.32 -2.45
CA PRO A 118 -1.91 -27.61 -2.50
C PRO A 118 -1.63 -28.33 -1.19
N ARG A 119 -2.68 -28.67 -0.43
CA ARG A 119 -2.54 -29.61 0.68
C ARG A 119 -2.12 -30.94 0.07
N ARG A 120 -0.86 -31.33 0.24
CA ARG A 120 -0.42 -32.70 -0.05
C ARG A 120 -1.28 -33.62 0.83
N ARG A 121 -2.26 -34.29 0.22
CA ARG A 121 -2.97 -35.43 0.78
C ARG A 121 -2.37 -36.69 0.16
#